data_AF-A0A9Q9BB89-F1
#
_entry.id   AF-A0A9Q9BB89-F1
#
_cell.length_a   1.000
_cell.length_b   1.000
_cell.length_c   1.000
_cell.angle_alpha   90.00
_cell.angle_beta   90.00
_cell.angle_gamma   90.00
#
_symmetry.space_group_name_H-M   'P 1'
#
loop_
_entity.id
_entity.type
_entity.pdbx_description
1 polymer ?
#
loop_
_entity_poly.entity_id
_entity_poly.type
_entity_poly.pdbx_seq_one_letter_code
_entity_poly.pdbx_strand_id
1 'polypeptide(L)'
;MATEYTVAKAALAALLAERSDDRARQSLCEQQIRNKIVLHSAQGWQIFCAWEWLEQHDRLRAEGFRQSLALPEQLTTCVFGCGETLRREHAARRAVDLAWADWDWTFGTYTPLKFSIGLLEKLAMLARMTPGEGWMIAGELGRRVRTRLQTTSSTIRSLQPRDVESVVEEIRRSRLPRGDDRPAAAAAASAGHAGSRVSRGSIELGRAEGRPLSDRSSGVVDLAFPRRSSSLDLLDQLELDLSRSPPRRPSGNRNPRGRRSLHDRIRTMIEREARRETRDNRRTVAQASADWRERHEEAWLDALPDHWK
;
A
#
# COMPACT_ATOMS: atom_id res chain seq x y z
N MET A 1 10.57 4.03 1.21
CA MET A 1 9.21 3.81 0.68
C MET A 1 8.94 4.83 -0.42
N ALA A 2 8.49 4.41 -1.60
CA ALA A 2 8.13 5.32 -2.70
C ALA A 2 6.61 5.56 -2.74
N THR A 3 6.21 6.82 -2.80
CA THR A 3 4.85 7.31 -3.07
C THR A 3 4.82 8.15 -4.34
N GLU A 4 3.63 8.46 -4.86
CA GLU A 4 3.47 9.29 -6.05
C GLU A 4 4.16 10.66 -5.90
N TYR A 5 4.03 11.28 -4.73
CA TYR A 5 4.72 12.52 -4.39
C TYR A 5 6.24 12.35 -4.44
N THR A 6 6.80 11.36 -3.75
CA THR A 6 8.27 11.18 -3.71
C THR A 6 8.86 10.87 -5.08
N VAL A 7 8.14 10.12 -5.93
CA VAL A 7 8.56 9.82 -7.30
C VAL A 7 8.53 11.08 -8.16
N ALA A 8 7.46 11.89 -8.08
CA ALA A 8 7.37 13.14 -8.80
C ALA A 8 8.44 14.16 -8.34
N LYS A 9 8.68 14.24 -7.03
CA LYS A 9 9.71 15.10 -6.45
C LYS A 9 11.12 14.70 -6.88
N ALA A 10 11.43 13.40 -6.89
CA ALA A 10 12.71 12.90 -7.37
C ALA A 10 12.91 13.15 -8.87
N ALA A 11 11.85 12.97 -9.68
CA ALA A 11 11.90 13.28 -11.11
C ALA A 11 12.13 14.77 -11.38
N LEU A 12 11.47 15.66 -10.64
CA LEU A 12 11.72 17.10 -10.75
C LEU A 12 13.15 17.45 -10.30
N ALA A 13 13.63 16.89 -9.19
CA ALA A 13 14.98 17.13 -8.70
C ALA A 13 16.04 16.73 -9.73
N ALA A 14 15.85 15.61 -10.45
CA ALA A 14 16.74 15.21 -11.54
C ALA A 14 16.76 16.25 -12.68
N LEU A 15 15.59 16.74 -13.10
CA LEU A 15 15.49 17.77 -14.16
C LEU A 15 16.10 19.12 -13.73
N LEU A 16 16.00 19.47 -12.44
CA LEU A 16 16.59 20.69 -11.90
C LEU A 16 18.12 20.58 -11.76
N ALA A 17 18.64 19.38 -11.49
CA ALA A 17 20.08 19.12 -11.39
C ALA A 17 20.81 19.31 -12.73
N GLU A 18 20.12 19.13 -13.86
CA GLU A 18 20.66 19.39 -15.21
C GLU A 18 20.80 20.90 -15.52
N ARG A 19 20.35 21.78 -14.63
CA ARG A 19 20.39 23.24 -14.81
C ARG A 19 21.29 23.87 -13.74
N SER A 20 22.27 24.66 -14.18
CA SER A 20 23.17 25.41 -13.29
C SER A 20 22.50 26.63 -12.68
N ASP A 21 21.65 27.30 -13.45
CA ASP A 21 21.18 28.65 -13.13
C ASP A 21 19.77 28.60 -12.52
N ASP A 22 19.55 29.33 -11.44
CA ASP A 22 18.24 29.39 -10.77
C ASP A 22 17.17 29.98 -11.68
N ARG A 23 17.54 30.88 -12.59
CA ARG A 23 16.62 31.41 -13.62
C ARG A 23 16.17 30.33 -14.60
N ALA A 24 17.07 29.44 -15.00
CA ALA A 24 16.76 28.32 -15.90
C ALA A 24 15.88 27.27 -15.20
N ARG A 25 16.19 26.97 -13.93
CA ARG A 25 15.35 26.11 -13.06
C ARG A 25 13.95 26.67 -12.91
N GLN A 26 13.85 27.97 -12.64
CA GLN A 26 12.58 28.66 -12.52
C GLN A 26 11.76 28.59 -13.81
N SER A 27 12.39 28.92 -14.95
CA SER A 27 11.73 28.85 -16.26
C SER A 27 11.24 27.43 -16.59
N LEU A 28 12.00 26.40 -16.19
CA LEU A 28 11.61 25.00 -16.34
C LEU A 28 10.36 24.68 -15.51
N CYS A 29 10.30 25.09 -14.24
CA CYS A 29 9.12 24.88 -13.38
C CYS A 29 7.88 25.59 -13.94
N GLU A 30 8.02 26.87 -14.34
CA GLU A 30 6.93 27.63 -14.96
C GLU A 30 6.43 26.97 -16.24
N GLN A 31 7.33 26.50 -17.11
CA GLN A 31 6.99 25.82 -18.35
C GLN A 31 6.31 24.47 -18.08
N GLN A 32 6.77 23.70 -17.10
CA GLN A 32 6.09 22.47 -16.70
C GLN A 32 4.66 22.73 -16.24
N ILE A 33 4.44 23.75 -15.42
CA ILE A 33 3.09 24.09 -14.97
C ILE A 33 2.22 24.49 -16.16
N ARG A 34 2.69 25.40 -17.03
CA ARG A 34 1.93 25.84 -18.23
C ARG A 34 1.55 24.67 -19.15
N ASN A 35 2.51 23.78 -19.43
CA ASN A 35 2.28 22.69 -20.38
C ASN A 35 1.33 21.60 -19.81
N LYS A 36 1.35 21.40 -18.50
CA LYS A 36 0.71 20.24 -17.86
C LYS A 36 -0.62 20.58 -17.21
N ILE A 37 -0.84 21.83 -16.83
CA ILE A 37 -2.08 22.26 -16.17
C ILE A 37 -3.32 21.97 -17.00
N VAL A 38 -3.22 22.05 -18.33
CA VAL A 38 -4.34 21.74 -19.24
C VAL A 38 -4.70 20.24 -19.22
N LEU A 39 -3.75 19.36 -18.85
CA LEU A 39 -3.92 17.90 -18.84
C LEU A 39 -4.48 17.36 -17.52
N HIS A 40 -4.75 18.24 -16.54
CA HIS A 40 -5.47 18.13 -15.24
C HIS A 40 -5.36 16.86 -14.37
N SER A 41 -5.40 15.63 -14.88
CA SER A 41 -5.59 14.44 -14.05
C SER A 41 -4.32 13.60 -13.81
N ALA A 42 -3.45 13.43 -14.81
CA ALA A 42 -2.34 12.48 -14.70
C ALA A 42 -1.05 13.08 -14.12
N GLN A 43 -0.89 14.40 -14.18
CA GLN A 43 0.39 15.08 -13.89
C GLN A 43 0.31 16.03 -12.69
N GLY A 44 -0.75 15.93 -11.88
CA GLY A 44 -0.99 16.80 -10.73
C GLY A 44 0.21 16.88 -9.78
N TRP A 45 0.83 15.74 -9.44
CA TRP A 45 2.02 15.71 -8.58
C TRP A 45 3.25 16.43 -9.16
N GLN A 46 3.41 16.41 -10.50
CA GLN A 46 4.53 17.11 -11.13
C GLN A 46 4.31 18.62 -11.10
N ILE A 47 3.06 19.07 -11.35
CA ILE A 47 2.65 20.47 -11.20
C ILE A 47 2.85 20.91 -9.74
N PHE A 48 2.39 20.11 -8.78
CA PHE A 48 2.53 20.38 -7.35
C PHE A 48 3.99 20.53 -6.92
N CYS A 49 4.87 19.60 -7.34
CA CYS A 49 6.30 19.69 -7.00
C CYS A 49 6.97 20.92 -7.64
N ALA A 50 6.61 21.25 -8.89
CA ALA A 50 7.15 22.44 -9.57
C ALA A 50 6.69 23.73 -8.88
N TRP A 51 5.42 23.79 -8.47
CA TRP A 51 4.88 24.90 -7.70
C TRP A 51 5.54 25.02 -6.32
N GLU A 52 5.66 23.91 -5.59
CA GLU A 52 6.34 23.85 -4.28
C GLU A 52 7.77 24.40 -4.40
N TRP A 53 8.49 24.04 -5.46
CA TRP A 53 9.83 24.58 -5.72
C TRP A 53 9.80 26.09 -5.96
N LEU A 54 8.90 26.59 -6.81
CA LEU A 54 8.77 28.04 -7.09
C LEU A 54 8.47 28.83 -5.82
N GLU A 55 7.53 28.35 -5.00
CA GLU A 55 7.11 29.00 -3.76
C GLU A 55 8.25 29.06 -2.72
N GLN A 56 9.07 28.01 -2.64
CA GLN A 56 10.22 27.95 -1.73
C GLN A 56 11.38 28.87 -2.11
N HIS A 57 11.56 29.18 -3.40
CA HIS A 57 12.71 29.96 -3.88
C HIS A 57 12.40 31.45 -4.05
N ASP A 58 11.24 31.80 -4.63
CA ASP A 58 10.81 33.19 -4.80
C ASP A 58 9.28 33.27 -4.79
N ARG A 59 8.73 33.47 -3.59
CA ARG A 59 7.28 33.51 -3.37
C ARG A 59 6.59 34.65 -4.13
N LEU A 60 7.19 35.83 -4.18
CA LEU A 60 6.59 36.98 -4.86
C LEU A 60 6.49 36.73 -6.36
N ARG A 61 7.55 36.17 -6.96
CA ARG A 61 7.52 35.84 -8.38
C ARG A 61 6.64 34.63 -8.69
N ALA A 62 6.58 33.63 -7.81
CA ALA A 62 5.64 32.51 -7.95
C ALA A 62 4.18 33.01 -7.99
N GLU A 63 3.83 33.98 -7.14
CA GLU A 63 2.53 34.63 -7.16
C GLU A 63 2.26 35.42 -8.43
N GLY A 64 3.25 36.21 -8.89
CA GLY A 64 3.15 36.89 -10.18
C GLY A 64 2.98 35.92 -11.36
N PHE A 65 3.67 34.79 -11.34
CA PHE A 65 3.50 33.72 -12.32
C PHE A 65 2.10 33.12 -12.26
N ARG A 66 1.57 32.81 -11.07
CA ARG A 66 0.21 32.30 -10.90
C ARG A 66 -0.82 33.24 -11.52
N GLN A 67 -0.70 34.54 -11.24
CA GLN A 67 -1.58 35.56 -11.80
C GLN A 67 -1.45 35.71 -13.32
N SER A 68 -0.30 35.34 -13.90
CA SER A 68 -0.07 35.37 -15.34
C SER A 68 -0.70 34.19 -16.10
N LEU A 69 -1.18 33.16 -15.40
CA LEU A 69 -1.84 32.02 -16.03
C LEU A 69 -3.22 32.41 -16.53
N ALA A 70 -3.65 31.80 -17.65
CA ALA A 70 -4.98 32.06 -18.21
C ALA A 70 -6.13 31.68 -17.24
N LEU A 71 -5.90 30.67 -16.39
CA LEU A 71 -6.85 30.17 -15.40
C LEU A 71 -6.11 29.87 -14.08
N PRO A 72 -5.85 30.87 -13.22
CA PRO A 72 -5.10 30.69 -11.97
C PRO A 72 -5.79 29.75 -10.96
N GLU A 73 -7.11 29.62 -11.04
CA GLU A 73 -7.94 28.75 -10.17
C GLU A 73 -7.62 27.27 -10.40
N GLN A 74 -7.24 26.90 -11.62
CA GLN A 74 -6.83 25.55 -11.98
C GLN A 74 -5.57 25.13 -11.22
N LEU A 75 -4.59 26.02 -11.14
CA LEU A 75 -3.35 25.75 -10.42
C LEU A 75 -3.64 25.66 -8.92
N THR A 76 -4.45 26.59 -8.41
CA THR A 76 -4.84 26.62 -6.99
C THR A 76 -5.56 25.34 -6.58
N THR A 77 -6.52 24.87 -7.38
CA THR A 77 -7.26 23.63 -7.12
C THR A 77 -6.34 22.41 -7.15
N CYS A 78 -5.45 22.33 -8.15
CA CYS A 78 -4.49 21.24 -8.27
C CYS A 78 -3.53 21.19 -7.08
N VAL A 79 -2.96 22.35 -6.70
CA VAL A 79 -2.03 22.46 -5.58
C VAL A 79 -2.72 22.12 -4.25
N PHE A 80 -3.93 22.62 -4.05
CA PHE A 80 -4.72 22.32 -2.85
C PHE A 80 -5.03 20.82 -2.74
N GLY A 81 -5.52 20.18 -3.82
CA GLY A 81 -5.85 18.76 -3.84
C GLY A 81 -4.63 17.85 -3.60
N CYS A 82 -3.50 18.15 -4.22
CA CYS A 82 -2.24 17.43 -3.98
C CYS A 82 -1.73 17.67 -2.55
N GLY A 83 -1.83 18.90 -2.03
CA GLY A 83 -1.44 19.25 -0.67
C GLY A 83 -2.27 18.54 0.41
N GLU A 84 -3.59 18.41 0.22
CA GLU A 84 -4.46 17.60 1.08
C GLU A 84 -4.06 16.12 1.03
N THR A 85 -3.81 15.58 -0.16
CA THR A 85 -3.40 14.18 -0.32
C THR A 85 -2.07 13.90 0.36
N LEU A 86 -1.09 14.80 0.23
CA LEU A 86 0.21 14.70 0.90
C LEU A 86 0.09 14.78 2.43
N ARG A 87 -0.79 15.64 2.94
CA ARG A 87 -1.09 15.70 4.38
C ARG A 87 -1.66 14.38 4.90
N ARG A 88 -2.62 13.79 4.17
CA ARG A 88 -3.19 12.47 4.49
C ARG A 88 -2.14 11.37 4.42
N GLU A 89 -1.26 11.40 3.42
CA GLU A 89 -0.12 10.47 3.28
C GLU A 89 0.78 10.52 4.52
N HIS A 90 1.22 11.72 4.91
CA HIS A 90 2.05 11.90 6.09
C HIS A 90 1.33 11.51 7.38
N ALA A 91 0.05 11.82 7.52
CA ALA A 91 -0.75 11.43 8.68
C ALA A 91 -0.88 9.91 8.79
N ALA A 92 -1.18 9.22 7.69
CA ALA A 92 -1.26 7.77 7.64
C ALA A 92 0.09 7.11 7.98
N ARG A 93 1.18 7.61 7.39
CA ARG A 93 2.52 7.12 7.68
C ARG A 93 2.90 7.29 9.16
N ARG A 94 2.70 8.48 9.72
CA ARG A 94 2.95 8.72 11.16
C ARG A 94 2.13 7.79 12.04
N ALA A 95 0.87 7.53 11.71
CA ALA A 95 0.02 6.63 12.48
C ALA A 95 0.55 5.19 12.47
N VAL A 96 1.12 4.74 11.35
CA VAL A 96 1.80 3.43 11.26
C VAL A 96 3.08 3.43 12.10
N ASP A 97 3.96 4.40 11.90
CA ASP A 97 5.25 4.47 12.58
C ASP A 97 5.10 4.61 14.12
N LEU A 98 4.01 5.25 14.59
CA LEU A 98 3.70 5.36 16.03
C LEU A 98 3.12 4.07 16.63
N ALA A 99 2.30 3.33 15.89
CA ALA A 99 1.63 2.14 16.39
C ALA A 99 2.52 0.88 16.27
N TRP A 100 3.39 0.84 15.28
CA TRP A 100 4.32 -0.25 15.01
C TRP A 100 5.75 0.28 15.04
N ALA A 101 6.39 0.19 16.21
CA ALA A 101 7.80 0.53 16.34
C ALA A 101 8.66 -0.32 15.39
N ASP A 102 9.67 0.31 14.80
CA ASP A 102 10.60 -0.31 13.84
C ASP A 102 9.91 -0.96 12.64
N TRP A 103 8.74 -0.45 12.24
CA TRP A 103 8.00 -0.95 11.09
C TRP A 103 8.83 -0.86 9.81
N ASP A 104 9.03 -2.01 9.18
CA ASP A 104 9.64 -2.09 7.86
C ASP A 104 8.56 -1.91 6.77
N TRP A 105 8.76 -0.92 5.92
CA TRP A 105 7.92 -0.66 4.75
C TRP A 105 8.19 -1.64 3.60
N THR A 106 9.01 -2.68 3.81
CA THR A 106 9.20 -3.78 2.87
C THR A 106 8.43 -5.04 3.27
N PHE A 107 7.75 -5.65 2.29
CA PHE A 107 7.00 -6.90 2.43
C PHE A 107 7.68 -8.03 1.65
N GLY A 108 9.03 -8.04 1.65
CA GLY A 108 9.83 -8.94 0.82
C GLY A 108 9.46 -8.81 -0.67
N THR A 109 9.09 -9.94 -1.30
CA THR A 109 8.72 -9.99 -2.73
C THR A 109 7.37 -9.34 -3.05
N TYR A 110 6.58 -8.97 -2.03
CA TYR A 110 5.24 -8.41 -2.19
C TYR A 110 5.21 -6.88 -1.97
N THR A 111 6.37 -6.26 -1.78
CA THR A 111 6.48 -4.80 -1.60
C THR A 111 5.93 -4.08 -2.84
N PRO A 112 4.96 -3.16 -2.69
CA PRO A 112 4.48 -2.39 -3.83
C PRO A 112 5.56 -1.42 -4.33
N LEU A 113 5.64 -1.24 -5.65
CA LEU A 113 6.56 -0.28 -6.27
C LEU A 113 6.24 1.15 -5.81
N LYS A 114 4.95 1.45 -5.66
CA LYS A 114 4.42 2.72 -5.16
C LYS A 114 3.32 2.46 -4.15
N PHE A 115 3.37 3.15 -3.03
CA PHE A 115 2.32 3.13 -2.02
C PHE A 115 1.27 4.16 -2.39
N SER A 116 0.06 3.71 -2.72
CA SER A 116 -1.08 4.60 -2.92
C SER A 116 -1.59 5.12 -1.57
N ILE A 117 -2.20 6.31 -1.58
CA ILE A 117 -2.79 6.89 -0.37
C ILE A 117 -3.81 5.94 0.28
N GLY A 118 -4.67 5.31 -0.52
CA GLY A 118 -5.67 4.36 -0.01
C GLY A 118 -5.06 3.12 0.64
N LEU A 119 -3.87 2.67 0.19
CA LEU A 119 -3.13 1.60 0.86
C LEU A 119 -2.60 2.07 2.22
N LEU A 120 -1.98 3.26 2.25
CA LEU A 120 -1.42 3.83 3.49
C LEU A 120 -2.48 4.08 4.55
N GLU A 121 -3.65 4.59 4.16
CA GLU A 121 -4.76 4.84 5.11
C GLU A 121 -5.30 3.55 5.72
N LYS A 122 -5.38 2.48 4.93
CA LYS A 122 -5.77 1.16 5.42
C LYS A 122 -4.71 0.55 6.32
N LEU A 123 -3.43 0.72 6.00
CA LEU A 123 -2.34 0.31 6.89
C LEU A 123 -2.39 1.10 8.20
N ALA A 124 -2.62 2.40 8.16
CA ALA A 124 -2.80 3.23 9.36
C ALA A 124 -4.02 2.79 10.20
N MET A 125 -5.13 2.42 9.55
CA MET A 125 -6.29 1.85 10.22
C MET A 125 -5.94 0.53 10.91
N LEU A 126 -5.28 -0.38 10.20
CA LEU A 126 -4.84 -1.66 10.74
C LEU A 126 -3.87 -1.48 11.91
N ALA A 127 -2.92 -0.54 11.79
CA ALA A 127 -1.94 -0.24 12.82
C ALA A 127 -2.59 0.29 14.11
N ARG A 128 -3.57 1.20 13.99
CA ARG A 128 -4.37 1.66 15.14
C ARG A 128 -5.14 0.51 15.81
N MET A 129 -5.54 -0.50 15.06
CA MET A 129 -6.23 -1.65 15.61
C MET A 129 -5.28 -2.62 16.32
N THR A 130 -4.02 -2.70 15.91
CA THR A 130 -3.06 -3.74 16.35
C THR A 130 -1.75 -3.14 16.85
N PRO A 131 -1.78 -2.25 17.86
CA PRO A 131 -0.59 -1.58 18.36
C PRO A 131 0.43 -2.60 18.89
N GLY A 132 1.71 -2.43 18.53
CA GLY A 132 2.80 -3.33 18.92
C GLY A 132 2.92 -4.64 18.13
N GLU A 133 1.98 -4.94 17.25
CA GLU A 133 1.93 -6.23 16.52
C GLU A 133 2.49 -6.15 15.08
N GLY A 134 3.21 -5.09 14.74
CA GLY A 134 3.64 -4.81 13.37
C GLY A 134 4.30 -6.00 12.67
N TRP A 135 5.31 -6.63 13.30
CA TRP A 135 6.01 -7.78 12.71
C TRP A 135 5.09 -8.98 12.40
N MET A 136 4.07 -9.25 13.24
CA MET A 136 3.07 -10.30 12.97
C MET A 136 2.17 -9.92 11.81
N ILE A 137 1.72 -8.66 11.78
CA ILE A 137 0.84 -8.14 10.73
C ILE A 137 1.54 -8.13 9.37
N ALA A 138 2.83 -7.81 9.30
CA ALA A 138 3.59 -7.90 8.05
C ALA A 138 3.58 -9.33 7.47
N GLY A 139 3.76 -10.33 8.33
CA GLY A 139 3.67 -11.75 7.96
C GLY A 139 2.28 -12.13 7.46
N GLU A 140 1.23 -11.67 8.15
CA GLU A 140 -0.16 -11.91 7.77
C GLU A 140 -0.52 -11.28 6.43
N LEU A 141 -0.12 -10.02 6.19
CA LEU A 141 -0.31 -9.35 4.91
C LEU A 141 0.36 -10.12 3.77
N GLY A 142 1.58 -10.62 3.98
CA GLY A 142 2.25 -11.49 3.01
C GLY A 142 1.49 -12.80 2.73
N ARG A 143 0.86 -13.40 3.76
CA ARG A 143 -0.02 -14.57 3.57
C ARG A 143 -1.25 -14.21 2.73
N ARG A 144 -1.91 -13.08 3.00
CA ARG A 144 -3.08 -12.62 2.24
C ARG A 144 -2.79 -12.36 0.77
N VAL A 145 -1.67 -11.71 0.47
CA VAL A 145 -1.22 -11.53 -0.92
C VAL A 145 -1.05 -12.88 -1.61
N ARG A 146 -0.38 -13.83 -0.96
CA ARG A 146 -0.19 -15.19 -1.52
C ARG A 146 -1.51 -15.91 -1.75
N THR A 147 -2.43 -15.86 -0.78
CA THR A 147 -3.76 -16.46 -0.92
C THR A 147 -4.51 -15.85 -2.10
N ARG A 148 -4.51 -14.51 -2.25
CA ARG A 148 -5.13 -13.84 -3.41
C ARG A 148 -4.54 -14.34 -4.73
N LEU A 149 -3.21 -14.37 -4.84
CA LEU A 149 -2.53 -14.86 -6.05
C LEU A 149 -2.94 -16.30 -6.41
N GLN A 150 -3.21 -17.13 -5.40
CA GLN A 150 -3.64 -18.52 -5.61
C GLN A 150 -5.13 -18.64 -5.96
N THR A 151 -6.00 -17.82 -5.37
CA THR A 151 -7.46 -18.01 -5.46
C THR A 151 -8.15 -17.16 -6.52
N THR A 152 -7.63 -15.96 -6.82
CA THR A 152 -8.34 -15.00 -7.67
C THR A 152 -7.67 -14.76 -9.03
N SER A 153 -6.73 -15.64 -9.42
CA SER A 153 -5.92 -15.51 -10.65
C SER A 153 -5.29 -14.12 -10.87
N SER A 154 -5.08 -13.36 -9.78
CA SER A 154 -4.52 -12.01 -9.86
C SER A 154 -3.06 -12.09 -10.32
N THR A 155 -2.69 -11.30 -11.31
CA THR A 155 -1.30 -11.16 -11.79
C THR A 155 -0.48 -10.20 -10.91
N ILE A 156 -1.16 -9.36 -10.13
CA ILE A 156 -0.54 -8.33 -9.31
C ILE A 156 0.09 -8.96 -8.08
N ARG A 157 1.43 -8.99 -8.04
CA ARG A 157 2.19 -9.59 -6.92
C ARG A 157 2.35 -8.67 -5.71
N SER A 158 2.08 -7.37 -5.85
CA SER A 158 2.24 -6.41 -4.77
C SER A 158 1.09 -6.42 -3.77
N LEU A 159 1.36 -5.95 -2.55
CA LEU A 159 0.33 -5.67 -1.55
C LEU A 159 -0.69 -4.65 -2.10
N GLN A 160 -1.97 -4.98 -1.98
CA GLN A 160 -3.08 -4.15 -2.43
C GLN A 160 -3.95 -3.71 -1.24
N PRO A 161 -4.69 -2.59 -1.37
CA PRO A 161 -5.64 -2.13 -0.36
C PRO A 161 -6.62 -3.21 0.13
N ARG A 162 -7.05 -4.11 -0.77
CA ARG A 162 -7.99 -5.21 -0.45
C ARG A 162 -7.40 -6.26 0.49
N ASP A 163 -6.09 -6.50 0.42
CA ASP A 163 -5.44 -7.47 1.30
C ASP A 163 -5.45 -6.95 2.74
N VAL A 164 -5.13 -5.66 2.91
CA VAL A 164 -5.15 -4.99 4.22
C VAL A 164 -6.57 -4.98 4.81
N GLU A 165 -7.58 -4.66 3.99
CA GLU A 165 -8.99 -4.75 4.39
C GLU A 165 -9.37 -6.15 4.87
N SER A 166 -8.91 -7.21 4.18
CA SER A 166 -9.26 -8.58 4.57
C SER A 166 -8.74 -8.93 5.98
N VAL A 167 -7.57 -8.41 6.35
CA VAL A 167 -6.99 -8.55 7.70
C VAL A 167 -7.76 -7.70 8.71
N VAL A 168 -8.09 -6.46 8.36
CA VAL A 168 -8.91 -5.59 9.21
C VAL A 168 -10.26 -6.26 9.53
N GLU A 169 -10.94 -6.81 8.53
CA GLU A 169 -12.23 -7.48 8.71
C GLU A 169 -12.13 -8.79 9.50
N GLU A 170 -11.01 -9.51 9.41
CA GLU A 170 -10.75 -10.67 10.26
C GLU A 170 -10.58 -10.26 11.73
N ILE A 171 -9.78 -9.21 12.01
CA ILE A 171 -9.58 -8.71 13.37
C ILE A 171 -10.88 -8.16 13.96
N ARG A 172 -11.70 -7.49 13.14
CA ARG A 172 -13.05 -7.05 13.58
C ARG A 172 -13.91 -8.24 13.98
N ARG A 173 -13.95 -9.28 13.14
CA ARG A 173 -14.73 -10.50 13.41
C ARG A 173 -14.23 -11.25 14.64
N SER A 174 -12.92 -11.28 14.90
CA SER A 174 -12.38 -11.94 16.08
C SER A 174 -12.60 -11.18 17.39
N ARG A 175 -12.83 -9.86 17.31
CA ARG A 175 -13.10 -8.99 18.48
C ARG A 175 -14.57 -8.87 18.84
N LEU A 176 -15.47 -9.17 17.91
CA LEU A 176 -16.89 -9.24 18.25
C LEU A 176 -17.06 -10.32 19.33
N PRO A 177 -17.72 -10.00 20.47
CA PRO A 177 -18.05 -11.01 21.46
C PRO A 177 -18.75 -12.13 20.71
N ARG A 178 -18.20 -13.36 20.77
CA ARG A 178 -18.97 -14.53 20.41
C ARG A 178 -20.14 -14.49 21.35
N GLY A 179 -21.30 -14.05 20.86
CA GLY A 179 -22.51 -13.98 21.64
C GLY A 179 -22.62 -15.34 22.27
N ASP A 180 -22.49 -15.40 23.59
CA ASP A 180 -22.59 -16.63 24.33
C ASP A 180 -23.84 -17.31 23.80
N ASP A 181 -23.64 -18.52 23.27
CA ASP A 181 -24.70 -19.51 23.13
C ASP A 181 -25.24 -19.71 24.55
N ARG A 182 -26.09 -18.79 24.99
CA ARG A 182 -26.90 -18.93 26.18
C ARG A 182 -27.81 -20.09 25.82
N PRO A 183 -27.65 -21.28 26.42
CA PRO A 183 -28.54 -22.38 26.10
C PRO A 183 -29.95 -21.91 26.49
N ALA A 184 -30.81 -21.72 25.49
CA ALA A 184 -32.24 -21.51 25.66
C ALA A 184 -32.92 -22.83 26.12
N ALA A 185 -32.31 -23.52 27.08
CA ALA A 185 -32.73 -24.80 27.62
C ALA A 185 -32.84 -24.72 29.14
N ALA A 186 -33.55 -23.70 29.66
CA ALA A 186 -33.94 -23.65 31.08
C ALA A 186 -35.18 -22.76 31.34
N ALA A 187 -36.08 -22.60 30.37
CA ALA A 187 -37.35 -21.89 30.59
C ALA A 187 -38.56 -22.60 29.94
N ALA A 188 -38.47 -23.92 29.72
CA ALA A 188 -39.56 -24.76 29.24
C ALA A 188 -39.95 -25.86 30.23
N ALA A 189 -39.86 -25.58 31.54
CA ALA A 189 -40.34 -26.48 32.57
C ALA A 189 -40.98 -25.69 33.72
N SER A 190 -42.21 -25.18 33.49
CA SER A 190 -43.31 -25.10 34.47
C SER A 190 -44.36 -24.08 34.03
N ALA A 191 -45.33 -24.53 33.23
CA ALA A 191 -46.73 -24.10 33.30
C ALA A 191 -47.53 -24.89 32.25
N GLY A 192 -48.02 -26.06 32.65
CA GLY A 192 -49.02 -26.79 31.88
C GLY A 192 -50.42 -26.22 32.09
N HIS A 193 -51.33 -26.65 31.19
CA HIS A 193 -52.79 -26.59 31.25
C HIS A 193 -53.42 -25.18 31.12
N ALA A 194 -54.42 -24.90 30.28
CA ALA A 194 -55.38 -25.74 29.57
C ALA A 194 -56.00 -24.91 28.43
N GLY A 195 -56.59 -25.56 27.41
CA GLY A 195 -57.60 -24.89 26.57
C GLY A 195 -57.51 -25.14 25.07
N SER A 196 -58.05 -26.28 24.66
CA SER A 196 -58.72 -26.51 23.37
C SER A 196 -59.40 -25.25 22.79
N ARG A 197 -59.15 -24.96 21.50
CA ARG A 197 -60.23 -24.77 20.50
C ARG A 197 -59.69 -24.66 19.06
N VAL A 198 -60.25 -25.55 18.25
CA VAL A 198 -60.47 -25.50 16.80
C VAL A 198 -60.64 -24.07 16.26
N SER A 199 -59.96 -23.74 15.14
CA SER A 199 -60.60 -22.98 14.07
C SER A 199 -59.90 -23.16 12.72
N ARG A 200 -60.63 -23.79 11.80
CA ARG A 200 -60.44 -23.77 10.34
C ARG A 200 -61.16 -22.53 9.81
N GLY A 201 -60.55 -21.82 8.85
CA GLY A 201 -61.18 -20.78 8.02
C GLY A 201 -60.11 -19.80 7.55
N SER A 202 -59.73 -19.78 6.27
CA SER A 202 -60.45 -19.16 5.14
C SER A 202 -60.24 -17.64 5.08
N ILE A 203 -60.22 -17.10 3.86
CA ILE A 203 -60.17 -15.68 3.44
C ILE A 203 -58.72 -15.20 3.20
N GLU A 204 -58.23 -15.21 1.96
CA GLU A 204 -58.46 -14.26 0.86
C GLU A 204 -57.65 -12.95 0.95
N LEU A 205 -57.08 -12.61 -0.21
CA LEU A 205 -56.79 -11.29 -0.75
C LEU A 205 -55.76 -10.38 -0.05
N GLY A 206 -54.80 -9.92 -0.86
CA GLY A 206 -54.05 -8.70 -0.57
C GLY A 206 -52.81 -8.51 -1.43
N ARG A 207 -52.99 -8.25 -2.73
CA ARG A 207 -51.97 -7.60 -3.57
C ARG A 207 -51.56 -6.30 -2.87
N ALA A 208 -50.33 -6.24 -2.35
CA ALA A 208 -49.75 -4.99 -1.89
C ALA A 208 -49.23 -4.23 -3.12
N GLU A 209 -49.91 -3.13 -3.40
CA GLU A 209 -49.59 -2.18 -4.46
C GLU A 209 -48.20 -1.56 -4.25
N GLY A 210 -47.53 -1.31 -5.37
CA GLY A 210 -46.25 -0.63 -5.42
C GLY A 210 -46.37 0.78 -4.87
N ARG A 211 -45.51 1.10 -3.90
CA ARG A 211 -45.21 2.49 -3.54
C ARG A 211 -44.58 3.19 -4.75
N PRO A 212 -45.13 4.32 -5.23
CA PRO A 212 -44.41 5.17 -6.16
C PRO A 212 -43.23 5.83 -5.43
N LEU A 213 -42.03 5.62 -5.98
CA LEU A 213 -40.81 6.33 -5.60
C LEU A 213 -41.05 7.83 -5.74
N SER A 214 -40.93 8.56 -4.63
CA SER A 214 -40.94 10.02 -4.64
C SER A 214 -39.69 10.52 -5.36
N ASP A 215 -39.93 11.18 -6.48
CA ASP A 215 -38.94 11.90 -7.27
C ASP A 215 -38.51 13.15 -6.50
N ARG A 216 -37.43 13.02 -5.71
CA ARG A 216 -36.74 14.16 -5.12
C ARG A 216 -35.66 14.62 -6.10
N SER A 217 -36.08 15.46 -7.03
CA SER A 217 -35.23 16.40 -7.75
C SER A 217 -34.38 17.19 -6.75
N SER A 218 -33.12 16.79 -6.61
CA SER A 218 -32.03 17.69 -6.21
C SER A 218 -31.24 17.97 -7.47
N GLY A 219 -31.40 19.20 -7.99
CA GLY A 219 -30.65 19.70 -9.11
C GLY A 219 -29.16 19.68 -8.80
N VAL A 220 -28.47 18.70 -9.36
CA VAL A 220 -27.01 18.74 -9.53
C VAL A 220 -26.78 19.27 -10.93
N VAL A 221 -26.02 20.36 -11.01
CA VAL A 221 -25.59 21.01 -12.23
C VAL A 221 -24.76 19.99 -13.02
N ASP A 222 -25.36 19.40 -14.03
CA ASP A 222 -24.75 18.42 -14.92
C ASP A 222 -23.89 19.19 -15.94
N LEU A 223 -22.65 19.50 -15.55
CA LEU A 223 -21.62 19.91 -16.50
C LEU A 223 -21.24 18.66 -17.29
N ALA A 224 -21.91 18.48 -18.42
CA ALA A 224 -21.61 17.47 -19.42
C ALA A 224 -20.14 17.56 -19.85
N PHE A 225 -19.31 16.71 -19.26
CA PHE A 225 -17.94 16.48 -19.73
C PHE A 225 -17.98 15.50 -20.90
N PRO A 226 -17.39 15.83 -22.06
CA PRO A 226 -17.24 14.86 -23.12
C PRO A 226 -16.28 13.77 -22.66
N ARG A 227 -16.79 12.54 -22.56
CA ARG A 227 -16.03 11.30 -22.48
C ARG A 227 -15.11 11.21 -23.70
N ARG A 228 -13.90 11.77 -23.58
CA ARG A 228 -12.80 11.47 -24.49
C ARG A 228 -12.14 10.18 -24.03
N SER A 229 -12.57 9.09 -24.67
CA SER A 229 -11.69 7.99 -25.01
C SER A 229 -10.43 8.55 -25.68
N SER A 230 -9.25 8.23 -25.14
CA SER A 230 -8.02 7.90 -25.90
C SER A 230 -6.75 7.97 -25.03
N SER A 231 -5.89 6.97 -25.25
CA SER A 231 -4.47 6.85 -24.88
C SER A 231 -4.13 6.29 -23.50
N LEU A 232 -4.25 4.96 -23.39
CA LEU A 232 -3.66 4.12 -22.35
C LEU A 232 -2.55 3.22 -22.96
N ASP A 233 -1.77 3.71 -23.94
CA ASP A 233 -0.93 2.84 -24.79
C ASP A 233 0.59 2.95 -24.60
N LEU A 234 1.11 3.61 -23.55
CA LEU A 234 2.57 3.70 -23.36
C LEU A 234 3.13 3.04 -22.10
N LEU A 235 2.29 2.74 -21.10
CA LEU A 235 2.72 2.01 -19.90
C LEU A 235 2.50 0.49 -20.02
N ASP A 236 1.48 0.04 -20.76
CA ASP A 236 1.26 -1.40 -21.05
C ASP A 236 2.30 -1.97 -22.02
N GLN A 237 2.87 -1.15 -22.92
CA GLN A 237 3.91 -1.62 -23.85
C GLN A 237 5.26 -1.90 -23.19
N LEU A 238 5.57 -1.28 -22.04
CA LEU A 238 6.81 -1.58 -21.29
C LEU A 238 6.70 -2.85 -20.43
N GLU A 239 5.50 -3.35 -20.13
CA GLU A 239 5.32 -4.61 -19.40
C GLU A 239 5.46 -5.85 -20.31
N LEU A 240 5.23 -5.70 -21.62
CA LEU A 240 5.35 -6.80 -22.59
C LEU A 240 6.79 -7.18 -22.93
N ASP A 241 7.75 -6.25 -22.90
CA ASP A 241 9.15 -6.54 -23.26
C ASP A 241 9.98 -7.19 -22.14
N LEU A 242 9.48 -7.21 -20.89
CA LEU A 242 10.12 -7.92 -19.77
C LEU A 242 9.68 -9.38 -19.64
N SER A 243 8.78 -9.86 -20.51
CA SER A 243 8.23 -11.22 -20.47
C SER A 243 9.03 -12.26 -21.27
N ARG A 244 10.14 -11.88 -21.93
CA ARG A 244 11.09 -12.84 -22.54
C ARG A 244 11.91 -13.54 -21.45
N SER A 245 11.30 -14.57 -20.86
CA SER A 245 11.98 -15.52 -19.99
C SER A 245 13.09 -16.24 -20.77
N PRO A 246 14.33 -16.30 -20.26
CA PRO A 246 15.39 -17.09 -20.87
C PRO A 246 15.03 -18.59 -20.84
N PRO A 247 15.54 -19.39 -21.79
CA PRO A 247 15.23 -20.82 -21.87
C PRO A 247 15.56 -21.53 -20.55
N ARG A 248 14.58 -22.30 -20.06
CA ARG A 248 14.71 -23.12 -18.84
C ARG A 248 15.85 -24.12 -19.03
N ARG A 249 16.91 -23.97 -18.23
CA ARG A 249 17.99 -24.97 -18.17
C ARG A 249 17.43 -26.31 -17.68
N PRO A 250 17.88 -27.44 -18.27
CA PRO A 250 17.45 -28.76 -17.86
C PRO A 250 17.77 -29.01 -16.38
N SER A 251 16.79 -29.53 -15.65
CA SER A 251 16.90 -29.84 -14.22
C SER A 251 17.88 -31.00 -14.02
N GLY A 252 19.14 -30.67 -13.78
CA GLY A 252 20.15 -31.62 -13.36
C GLY A 252 19.71 -32.35 -12.09
N ASN A 253 19.87 -33.67 -12.15
CA ASN A 253 19.61 -34.66 -11.12
C ASN A 253 20.03 -34.15 -9.74
N ARG A 254 19.05 -33.84 -8.87
CA ARG A 254 19.31 -33.39 -7.51
C ARG A 254 19.66 -34.61 -6.67
N ASN A 255 20.96 -34.85 -6.48
CA ASN A 255 21.44 -35.77 -5.47
C ASN A 255 20.75 -35.46 -4.13
N PRO A 256 20.34 -36.50 -3.37
CA PRO A 256 19.75 -36.32 -2.05
C PRO A 256 20.75 -35.56 -1.19
N ARG A 257 20.45 -34.29 -0.91
CA ARG A 257 21.28 -33.44 -0.07
C ARG A 257 21.25 -34.07 1.32
N GLY A 258 22.35 -34.71 1.71
CA GLY A 258 22.60 -35.07 3.10
C GLY A 258 22.26 -33.88 3.98
N ARG A 259 21.57 -34.13 5.10
CA ARG A 259 21.20 -33.11 6.06
C ARG A 259 22.48 -32.40 6.50
N ARG A 260 22.71 -31.19 5.99
CA ARG A 260 23.77 -30.31 6.47
C ARG A 260 23.49 -30.03 7.95
N SER A 261 24.52 -30.04 8.77
CA SER A 261 24.42 -29.64 10.18
C SER A 261 23.80 -28.26 10.28
N LEU A 262 23.11 -27.97 11.40
CA LEU A 262 22.58 -26.63 11.64
C LEU A 262 23.73 -25.61 11.68
N HIS A 263 24.88 -26.04 12.21
CA HIS A 263 26.15 -25.33 12.15
C HIS A 263 26.48 -24.82 10.74
N ASP A 264 26.52 -25.71 9.74
CA ASP A 264 26.82 -25.33 8.35
C ASP A 264 25.75 -24.41 7.75
N ARG A 265 24.49 -24.59 8.15
CA ARG A 265 23.37 -23.75 7.68
C ARG A 265 23.46 -22.32 8.23
N ILE A 266 23.82 -22.18 9.50
CA ILE A 266 23.99 -20.85 10.12
C ILE A 266 25.17 -20.15 9.46
N ARG A 267 26.32 -20.82 9.33
CA ARG A 267 27.51 -20.29 8.65
C ARG A 267 27.19 -19.83 7.23
N THR A 268 26.49 -20.63 6.44
CA THR A 268 26.08 -20.23 5.08
C THR A 268 25.07 -19.08 5.03
N MET A 269 24.20 -18.93 6.05
CA MET A 269 23.33 -17.75 6.14
C MET A 269 24.12 -16.48 6.46
N ILE A 270 25.01 -16.54 7.46
CA ILE A 270 25.86 -15.41 7.86
C ILE A 270 26.73 -14.95 6.68
N GLU A 271 27.37 -15.89 5.98
CA GLU A 271 28.19 -15.57 4.80
C GLU A 271 27.37 -14.94 3.67
N ARG A 272 26.12 -15.40 3.47
CA ARG A 272 25.22 -14.85 2.46
C ARG A 272 24.82 -13.42 2.77
N GLU A 273 24.56 -13.08 4.03
CA GLU A 273 24.23 -11.70 4.43
C GLU A 273 25.47 -10.79 4.37
N ALA A 274 26.65 -11.26 4.79
CA ALA A 274 27.88 -10.48 4.62
C ALA A 274 28.16 -10.11 3.15
N ARG A 275 27.89 -11.04 2.22
CA ARG A 275 27.98 -10.76 0.77
C ARG A 275 26.94 -9.74 0.28
N ARG A 276 25.78 -9.63 0.94
CA ARG A 276 24.76 -8.61 0.63
C ARG A 276 25.18 -7.24 1.13
N GLU A 277 25.65 -7.15 2.37
CA GLU A 277 26.16 -5.89 2.94
C GLU A 277 27.30 -5.29 2.11
N THR A 278 28.17 -6.15 1.58
CA THR A 278 29.26 -5.74 0.68
C THR A 278 28.74 -5.15 -0.63
N ARG A 279 27.64 -5.68 -1.19
CA ARG A 279 27.02 -5.19 -2.42
C ARG A 279 26.29 -3.86 -2.23
N ASP A 280 25.72 -3.63 -1.05
CA ASP A 280 24.98 -2.40 -0.73
C ASP A 280 25.90 -1.22 -0.37
N ASN A 281 27.21 -1.35 -0.66
CA ASN A 281 28.24 -0.31 -0.55
C ASN A 281 28.42 0.27 0.86
N ARG A 282 28.00 -0.45 1.90
CA ARG A 282 28.19 -0.08 3.32
C ARG A 282 29.56 -0.54 3.81
N ARG A 283 30.64 0.00 3.23
CA ARG A 283 32.02 -0.48 3.49
C ARG A 283 32.39 -0.53 4.97
N THR A 284 31.99 0.47 5.75
CA THR A 284 32.26 0.52 7.19
C THR A 284 31.52 -0.54 7.99
N VAL A 285 30.24 -0.79 7.65
CA VAL A 285 29.42 -1.84 8.29
C VAL A 285 29.94 -3.22 7.89
N ALA A 286 30.23 -3.44 6.62
CA ALA A 286 30.77 -4.70 6.13
C ALA A 286 32.10 -5.07 6.79
N GLN A 287 32.96 -4.08 7.07
CA GLN A 287 34.22 -4.30 7.76
C GLN A 287 34.02 -4.62 9.25
N ALA A 288 33.14 -3.91 9.95
CA ALA A 288 32.79 -4.25 11.33
C ALA A 288 32.15 -5.64 11.46
N SER A 289 31.26 -6.01 10.51
CA SER A 289 30.68 -7.35 10.42
C SER A 289 31.75 -8.43 10.13
N ALA A 290 32.77 -8.12 9.33
CA ALA A 290 33.87 -9.03 9.06
C ALA A 290 34.74 -9.26 10.31
N ASP A 291 35.16 -8.18 10.98
CA ASP A 291 35.97 -8.24 12.20
C ASP A 291 35.25 -8.97 13.34
N TRP A 292 33.93 -8.76 13.46
CA TRP A 292 33.12 -9.46 14.45
C TRP A 292 33.10 -10.98 14.20
N ARG A 293 32.89 -11.40 12.95
CA ARG A 293 32.85 -12.82 12.56
C ARG A 293 34.17 -13.51 12.85
N GLU A 294 35.27 -12.90 12.47
CA GLU A 294 36.62 -13.44 12.70
C GLU A 294 36.89 -13.70 14.19
N ARG A 295 36.36 -12.85 15.08
CA ARG A 295 36.62 -12.96 16.52
C ARG A 295 35.60 -13.81 17.29
N HIS A 296 34.34 -13.88 16.83
CA HIS A 296 33.25 -14.42 17.65
C HIS A 296 32.43 -15.53 16.99
N GLU A 297 32.54 -15.73 15.66
CA GLU A 297 31.66 -16.69 14.96
C GLU A 297 31.87 -18.11 15.46
N GLU A 298 33.11 -18.58 15.57
CA GLU A 298 33.41 -19.94 16.03
C GLU A 298 33.01 -20.15 17.49
N ALA A 299 33.38 -19.22 18.38
CA ALA A 299 33.02 -19.32 19.79
C ALA A 299 31.50 -19.37 20.02
N TRP A 300 30.73 -18.63 19.22
CA TRP A 300 29.26 -18.63 19.29
C TRP A 300 28.66 -19.93 18.71
N LEU A 301 29.22 -20.45 17.62
CA LEU A 301 28.81 -21.71 17.04
C LEU A 301 29.16 -22.92 17.94
N ASP A 302 30.28 -22.86 18.65
CA ASP A 302 30.69 -23.89 19.61
C ASP A 302 29.81 -23.93 20.86
N ALA A 303 29.24 -22.78 21.24
CA ALA A 303 28.28 -22.65 22.34
C ALA A 303 26.89 -23.24 22.01
N LEU A 304 26.64 -23.68 20.77
CA LEU A 304 25.40 -24.36 20.43
C LEU A 304 25.30 -25.72 21.14
N PRO A 305 24.09 -26.13 21.57
CA PRO A 305 23.88 -27.47 22.13
C PRO A 305 24.34 -28.57 21.17
N ASP A 306 24.92 -29.66 21.70
CA ASP A 306 25.52 -30.71 20.84
C ASP A 306 24.53 -31.38 19.88
N HIS A 307 23.24 -31.43 20.24
CA HIS A 307 22.20 -31.96 19.34
C HIS A 307 21.89 -31.04 18.13
N TRP A 308 22.50 -29.85 18.07
CA TRP A 308 22.42 -28.90 16.96
C TRP A 308 23.71 -28.86 16.12
N LYS A 309 24.82 -29.40 16.63
CA LYS A 309 26.07 -29.55 15.89
C LYS A 309 25.93 -30.65 14.84
#